data_AF-A0A2I2FK47-F1
#
_entry.id   AF-A0A2I2FK47-F1
#
_cell.length_a   1.000
_cell.length_b   1.000
_cell.length_c   1.000
_cell.angle_alpha   90.00
_cell.angle_beta   90.00
_cell.angle_gamma   90.00
#
_symmetry.space_group_name_H-M   'P 1'
#
loop_
_entity.id
_entity.type
_entity.pdbx_description
1 polymer ?
#
loop_
_entity_poly.entity_id
_entity_poly.type
_entity_poly.pdbx_seq_one_letter_code
_entity_poly.pdbx_strand_id
1 'polypeptide(L)'
;MARTRQVQLRSSKVSYLATKTKATKTSDATKMTTAVKTAKATKTDKVAKTTNPSKTVKKLRVTESAKHRQDELRKSRQAAHYAASISDLLAAIYYDINRVCITYRAVRRLKRTEFLPFYKWQFEQADKVVRIVANLNVEEVDPCNKKDTDVVCRLDGIDLFTQELGWKMLAICAFSDGFRIMCRDQQDIGFWEAFIDACEKNALSLGIFARSRNLDWRGLLSPHLKSGIVRIKNALAEPPSKLTDMHPHQIVRQLDGTLAKTHHDKTRQINTENCIFDPEKFTGEDPTIRTAEHGSCDLCGSDDPCDCLLDGLAGTLVELVEYPDKGVGIRSLTKFKKGDILGEYTGEIRPENYLGDPVYSLNLIHKNDQHKSLALISAVRYGNWTRFISHSCNSSTKFECRTIGKRIMMTVEAARDIGMFEEITIDYGLSYWTGIRGNCRCGESDCISKEA
;
A
#
# COMPACT_ATOMS: atom_id res chain seq x y z
N MET A 1 -37.55 -20.52 -23.73
CA MET A 1 -37.57 -20.42 -22.25
C MET A 1 -36.22 -20.87 -21.71
N ALA A 2 -35.32 -19.93 -21.42
CA ALA A 2 -34.03 -20.20 -20.79
C ALA A 2 -33.75 -19.05 -19.82
N ARG A 3 -33.60 -19.39 -18.53
CA ARG A 3 -33.51 -18.46 -17.40
C ARG A 3 -32.13 -17.81 -17.35
N THR A 4 -32.08 -16.49 -17.57
CA THR A 4 -30.93 -15.65 -17.28
C THR A 4 -30.73 -15.56 -15.77
N ARG A 5 -29.67 -16.18 -15.22
CA ARG A 5 -29.26 -15.96 -13.83
C ARG A 5 -28.36 -14.72 -13.77
N GLN A 6 -28.90 -13.65 -13.17
CA GLN A 6 -28.15 -12.47 -12.74
C GLN A 6 -27.00 -12.88 -11.81
N VAL A 7 -25.76 -12.55 -12.19
CA VAL A 7 -24.64 -12.53 -11.26
C VAL A 7 -24.78 -11.29 -10.40
N GLN A 8 -25.29 -11.49 -9.20
CA GLN A 8 -25.43 -10.45 -8.18
C GLN A 8 -24.03 -10.16 -7.61
N LEU A 9 -23.41 -9.06 -8.04
CA LEU A 9 -22.23 -8.49 -7.40
C LEU A 9 -22.58 -8.17 -5.95
N ARG A 10 -22.21 -9.06 -5.02
CA ARG A 10 -22.27 -8.76 -3.58
C ARG A 10 -21.21 -7.72 -3.29
N SER A 11 -21.68 -6.52 -2.95
CA SER A 11 -20.88 -5.48 -2.31
C SER A 11 -20.20 -6.04 -1.06
N SER A 12 -18.88 -6.19 -1.08
CA SER A 12 -18.07 -6.36 0.11
C SER A 12 -18.08 -5.05 0.91
N LYS A 13 -19.12 -4.86 1.72
CA LYS A 13 -19.09 -3.92 2.84
C LYS A 13 -18.08 -4.46 3.85
N VAL A 14 -16.91 -3.85 3.92
CA VAL A 14 -15.99 -4.03 5.05
C VAL A 14 -16.62 -3.32 6.25
N SER A 15 -17.40 -4.05 7.04
CA SER A 15 -17.90 -3.60 8.33
C SER A 15 -16.83 -3.88 9.40
N TYR A 16 -16.23 -2.82 9.93
CA TYR A 16 -15.47 -2.88 11.18
C TYR A 16 -16.42 -3.28 12.32
N LEU A 17 -16.33 -4.53 12.79
CA LEU A 17 -17.01 -5.00 13.99
C LEU A 17 -15.97 -5.30 15.07
N ALA A 18 -15.98 -4.44 16.08
CA ALA A 18 -15.26 -4.60 17.32
C ALA A 18 -15.69 -5.88 18.05
N THR A 19 -14.74 -6.78 18.30
CA THR A 19 -14.93 -7.96 19.13
C THR A 19 -14.98 -7.56 20.60
N LYS A 20 -16.19 -7.55 21.18
CA LYS A 20 -16.41 -7.56 22.64
C LYS A 20 -16.20 -8.99 23.15
N THR A 21 -15.14 -9.22 23.90
CA THR A 21 -14.93 -10.43 24.70
C THR A 21 -15.91 -10.45 25.87
N LYS A 22 -16.90 -11.34 25.83
CA LYS A 22 -17.74 -11.71 26.98
C LYS A 22 -17.00 -12.77 27.79
N ALA A 23 -16.65 -12.45 29.03
CA ALA A 23 -16.21 -13.43 30.01
C ALA A 23 -17.44 -14.21 30.51
N THR A 24 -17.52 -15.49 30.17
CA THR A 24 -18.47 -16.44 30.78
C THR A 24 -17.80 -17.14 31.94
N LYS A 25 -18.36 -16.92 33.14
CA LYS A 25 -18.14 -17.73 34.34
C LYS A 25 -18.71 -19.12 34.12
N THR A 26 -17.93 -20.15 34.38
CA THR A 26 -18.43 -21.48 34.71
C THR A 26 -17.95 -21.84 36.11
N SER A 27 -18.93 -22.02 36.98
CA SER A 27 -18.82 -22.79 38.22
C SER A 27 -18.67 -24.26 37.88
N ASP A 28 -17.82 -24.99 38.58
CA ASP A 28 -18.28 -26.17 39.32
C ASP A 28 -17.24 -26.64 40.33
N ALA A 29 -17.76 -26.94 41.52
CA ALA A 29 -17.07 -27.53 42.65
C ALA A 29 -16.95 -29.05 42.47
N THR A 30 -15.98 -29.70 43.12
CA THR A 30 -16.22 -30.76 44.13
C THR A 30 -14.90 -31.29 44.72
N LYS A 31 -14.78 -31.09 46.04
CA LYS A 31 -14.21 -31.90 47.14
C LYS A 31 -13.13 -32.96 46.88
N MET A 32 -12.10 -32.97 47.75
CA MET A 32 -11.89 -33.96 48.84
C MET A 32 -10.63 -33.58 49.67
N THR A 33 -10.79 -33.20 50.95
CA THR A 33 -10.41 -33.93 52.18
C THR A 33 -8.93 -34.33 52.25
N THR A 34 -8.13 -33.90 53.26
CA THR A 34 -8.18 -34.43 54.64
C THR A 34 -7.57 -33.49 55.69
N ALA A 35 -8.07 -33.64 56.92
CA ALA A 35 -7.81 -32.87 58.13
C ALA A 35 -6.57 -33.34 58.92
N VAL A 36 -5.96 -32.45 59.72
CA VAL A 36 -5.43 -32.77 61.07
C VAL A 36 -5.61 -31.54 62.01
N LYS A 37 -5.91 -31.84 63.28
CA LYS A 37 -6.46 -31.01 64.35
C LYS A 37 -5.41 -30.33 65.27
N THR A 38 -5.78 -29.13 65.74
CA THR A 38 -5.73 -28.54 67.12
C THR A 38 -4.48 -28.55 68.02
N ALA A 39 -4.11 -27.36 68.56
CA ALA A 39 -4.15 -26.93 69.99
C ALA A 39 -3.34 -25.61 70.18
N LYS A 40 -3.89 -24.46 70.61
CA LYS A 40 -4.31 -23.93 71.95
C LYS A 40 -3.19 -23.23 72.78
N ALA A 41 -3.34 -21.91 73.05
CA ALA A 41 -2.94 -21.16 74.29
C ALA A 41 -3.21 -19.64 74.12
N THR A 42 -4.27 -19.04 74.69
CA THR A 42 -4.37 -18.22 75.95
C THR A 42 -3.54 -16.92 76.00
N LYS A 43 -4.19 -15.75 75.88
CA LYS A 43 -4.59 -14.74 76.93
C LYS A 43 -3.64 -13.52 77.03
N THR A 44 -4.14 -12.30 76.83
CA THR A 44 -4.52 -11.32 77.89
C THR A 44 -4.86 -9.94 77.31
N ASP A 45 -5.83 -9.29 77.94
CA ASP A 45 -6.37 -7.95 77.68
C ASP A 45 -5.37 -6.79 77.85
N LYS A 46 -5.61 -5.69 77.11
CA LYS A 46 -5.68 -4.33 77.68
C LYS A 46 -6.29 -3.33 76.70
N VAL A 47 -7.41 -2.74 77.14
CA VAL A 47 -8.06 -1.57 76.56
C VAL A 47 -7.31 -0.31 76.98
N ALA A 48 -6.97 0.56 76.02
CA ALA A 48 -6.71 1.99 76.28
C ALA A 48 -7.16 2.83 75.08
N LYS A 49 -7.95 3.86 75.38
CA LYS A 49 -8.63 4.78 74.48
C LYS A 49 -7.67 5.78 73.80
N THR A 50 -8.07 6.16 72.58
CA THR A 50 -7.92 7.49 71.93
C THR A 50 -6.53 8.03 71.59
N THR A 51 -6.28 8.25 70.29
CA THR A 51 -6.36 9.57 69.62
C THR A 51 -6.12 9.41 68.10
N ASN A 52 -6.92 10.13 67.30
CA ASN A 52 -6.82 10.18 65.84
C ASN A 52 -5.52 10.89 65.40
N PRO A 53 -4.74 10.36 64.45
CA PRO A 53 -3.85 11.16 63.63
C PRO A 53 -4.51 11.45 62.29
N SER A 54 -4.70 12.75 62.04
CA SER A 54 -4.99 13.40 60.77
C SER A 54 -4.32 12.68 59.58
N LYS A 55 -5.12 12.21 58.63
CA LYS A 55 -4.64 11.74 57.32
C LYS A 55 -4.20 12.95 56.49
N THR A 56 -2.96 13.38 56.66
CA THR A 56 -2.30 14.22 55.65
C THR A 56 -1.93 13.34 54.46
N VAL A 57 -2.74 13.37 53.40
CA VAL A 57 -2.37 12.80 52.10
C VAL A 57 -1.17 13.60 51.57
N LYS A 58 0.04 13.10 51.77
CA LYS A 58 1.23 13.62 51.07
C LYS A 58 1.01 13.38 49.57
N LYS A 59 0.59 14.42 48.84
CA LYS A 59 0.75 14.49 47.38
C LYS A 59 2.24 14.25 47.09
N LEU A 60 2.58 13.08 46.56
CA LEU A 60 3.90 12.84 45.98
C LEU A 60 4.15 13.94 44.93
N ARG A 61 5.05 14.87 45.25
CA ARG A 61 5.54 15.85 44.29
C ARG A 61 6.29 15.07 43.22
N VAL A 62 5.64 14.86 42.07
CA VAL A 62 6.32 14.42 40.86
C VAL A 62 7.41 15.46 40.59
N THR A 63 8.67 15.01 40.60
CA THR A 63 9.82 15.88 40.34
C THR A 63 9.71 16.46 38.94
N GLU A 64 10.23 17.66 38.73
CA GLU A 64 10.19 18.37 37.44
C GLU A 64 10.83 17.53 36.31
N SER A 65 11.87 16.77 36.66
CA SER A 65 12.50 15.76 35.80
C SER A 65 11.57 14.60 35.41
N ALA A 66 10.71 14.12 36.32
CA ALA A 66 9.75 13.06 36.03
C ALA A 66 8.58 13.55 35.17
N LYS A 67 8.16 14.82 35.32
CA LYS A 67 7.19 15.46 34.41
C LYS A 67 7.76 15.63 33.01
N HIS A 68 8.99 16.14 32.89
CA HIS A 68 9.68 16.28 31.61
C HIS A 68 9.77 14.95 30.86
N ARG A 69 10.18 13.88 31.55
CA ARG A 69 10.27 12.53 30.95
C ARG A 69 8.90 11.99 30.51
N GLN A 70 7.84 12.26 31.26
CA GLN A 70 6.48 11.89 30.88
C GLN A 70 5.98 12.67 29.66
N ASP A 71 6.30 13.96 29.56
CA ASP A 71 5.96 14.80 28.43
C ASP A 71 6.70 14.36 27.16
N GLU A 72 7.98 14.00 27.27
CA GLU A 72 8.76 13.41 26.16
C GLU A 72 8.17 12.09 25.67
N LEU A 73 7.83 11.19 26.59
CA LEU A 73 7.18 9.91 26.26
C LEU A 73 5.82 10.14 25.58
N ARG A 74 5.05 11.14 26.02
CA ARG A 74 3.78 11.50 25.41
C ARG A 74 3.96 12.04 23.98
N LYS A 75 4.93 12.95 23.77
CA LYS A 75 5.27 13.48 22.45
C LYS A 75 5.75 12.38 21.50
N SER A 76 6.60 11.47 21.98
CA SER A 76 7.08 10.31 21.21
C SER A 76 5.93 9.39 20.77
N ARG A 77 4.99 9.08 21.68
CA ARG A 77 3.80 8.28 21.35
C ARG A 77 2.88 8.97 20.36
N GLN A 78 2.70 10.29 20.49
CA GLN A 78 1.90 11.09 19.57
C GLN A 78 2.53 11.11 18.17
N ALA A 79 3.84 11.32 18.08
CA ALA A 79 4.56 11.27 16.80
C ALA A 79 4.48 9.90 16.14
N ALA A 80 4.62 8.81 16.90
CA ALA A 80 4.46 7.45 16.38
C ALA A 80 3.02 7.18 15.88
N HIS A 81 2.01 7.65 16.61
CA HIS A 81 0.62 7.57 16.18
C HIS A 81 0.39 8.34 14.87
N TYR A 82 0.93 9.56 14.76
CA TYR A 82 0.84 10.36 13.53
C TYR A 82 1.47 9.64 12.36
N ALA A 83 2.69 9.13 12.51
CA ALA A 83 3.37 8.40 11.45
C ALA A 83 2.55 7.21 10.95
N ALA A 84 1.95 6.42 11.85
CA ALA A 84 1.10 5.29 11.48
C ALA A 84 -0.16 5.74 10.71
N SER A 85 -0.90 6.71 11.25
CA SER A 85 -2.12 7.24 10.63
C SER A 85 -1.87 7.95 9.30
N ILE A 86 -0.77 8.69 9.18
CA ILE A 86 -0.34 9.35 7.94
C ILE A 86 0.02 8.30 6.88
N SER A 87 0.71 7.23 7.27
CA SER A 87 0.99 6.11 6.37
C SER A 87 -0.29 5.44 5.87
N ASP A 88 -1.29 5.23 6.75
CA ASP A 88 -2.60 4.70 6.33
C ASP A 88 -3.35 5.66 5.39
N LEU A 89 -3.30 6.95 5.68
CA LEU A 89 -3.94 7.97 4.86
C LEU A 89 -3.31 8.09 3.48
N LEU A 90 -1.98 8.11 3.39
CA LEU A 90 -1.29 8.13 2.10
C LEU A 90 -1.61 6.87 1.29
N ALA A 91 -1.61 5.68 1.91
CA ALA A 91 -1.99 4.44 1.25
C ALA A 91 -3.43 4.52 0.70
N ALA A 92 -4.36 5.09 1.47
CA ALA A 92 -5.73 5.35 1.03
C ALA A 92 -5.78 6.33 -0.16
N ILE A 93 -4.95 7.38 -0.15
CA ILE A 93 -4.87 8.34 -1.26
C ILE A 93 -4.45 7.66 -2.57
N TYR A 94 -3.37 6.88 -2.56
CA TYR A 94 -2.95 6.14 -3.76
C TYR A 94 -4.01 5.14 -4.22
N TYR A 95 -4.61 4.41 -3.27
CA TYR A 95 -5.67 3.43 -3.57
C TYR A 95 -6.90 4.09 -4.22
N ASP A 96 -7.40 5.17 -3.64
CA ASP A 96 -8.61 5.85 -4.11
C ASP A 96 -8.38 6.50 -5.48
N ILE A 97 -7.23 7.17 -5.68
CA ILE A 97 -6.84 7.73 -6.98
C ILE A 97 -6.78 6.62 -8.03
N ASN A 98 -6.16 5.49 -7.71
CA ASN A 98 -6.06 4.36 -8.62
C ASN A 98 -7.45 3.83 -9.02
N ARG A 99 -8.33 3.67 -8.03
CA ARG A 99 -9.70 3.21 -8.24
C ARG A 99 -10.52 4.18 -9.10
N VAL A 100 -10.41 5.49 -8.86
CA VAL A 100 -11.07 6.52 -9.68
C VAL A 100 -10.57 6.46 -11.12
N CYS A 101 -9.26 6.35 -11.33
CA CYS A 101 -8.67 6.28 -12.66
C CYS A 101 -9.04 4.99 -13.42
N ILE A 102 -9.05 3.83 -12.75
CA ILE A 102 -9.51 2.55 -13.35
C ILE A 102 -10.97 2.66 -13.76
N THR A 103 -11.82 3.21 -12.87
CA THR A 103 -13.24 3.45 -13.15
C THR A 103 -13.41 4.36 -14.35
N TYR A 104 -12.70 5.48 -14.40
CA TYR A 104 -12.74 6.43 -15.52
C TYR A 104 -12.32 5.77 -16.83
N ARG A 105 -11.25 4.96 -16.82
CA ARG A 105 -10.80 4.18 -17.99
C ARG A 105 -11.89 3.21 -18.45
N ALA A 106 -12.56 2.51 -17.53
CA ALA A 106 -13.65 1.59 -17.86
C ALA A 106 -14.83 2.33 -18.52
N VAL A 107 -15.23 3.49 -18.00
CA VAL A 107 -16.30 4.32 -18.59
C VAL A 107 -15.90 4.86 -19.97
N ARG A 108 -14.74 5.49 -20.08
CA ARG A 108 -14.34 6.23 -21.29
C ARG A 108 -13.85 5.35 -22.43
N ARG A 109 -12.95 4.41 -22.11
CA ARG A 109 -12.26 3.57 -23.10
C ARG A 109 -13.01 2.26 -23.34
N LEU A 110 -13.50 1.61 -22.28
CA LEU A 110 -14.21 0.33 -22.38
C LEU A 110 -15.73 0.47 -22.53
N LYS A 111 -16.26 1.71 -22.53
CA LYS A 111 -17.70 2.01 -22.66
C LYS A 111 -18.59 1.33 -21.62
N ARG A 112 -18.03 1.00 -20.45
CA ARG A 112 -18.75 0.40 -19.31
C ARG A 112 -19.46 1.48 -18.49
N THR A 113 -20.69 1.82 -18.91
CA THR A 113 -21.49 2.92 -18.33
C THR A 113 -22.01 2.62 -16.93
N GLU A 114 -22.03 1.37 -16.50
CA GLU A 114 -22.43 0.96 -15.14
C GLU A 114 -21.55 1.59 -14.05
N PHE A 115 -20.32 1.99 -14.38
CA PHE A 115 -19.39 2.64 -13.46
C PHE A 115 -19.51 4.17 -13.44
N LEU A 116 -20.28 4.76 -14.37
CA LEU A 116 -20.43 6.22 -14.48
C LEU A 116 -21.01 6.86 -13.20
N PRO A 117 -22.03 6.28 -12.52
CA PRO A 117 -22.55 6.86 -11.28
C PRO A 117 -21.49 6.97 -10.19
N PHE A 118 -20.64 5.95 -10.02
CA PHE A 118 -19.55 5.98 -9.06
C PHE A 118 -18.52 7.06 -9.40
N TYR A 119 -18.10 7.16 -10.67
CA TYR A 119 -17.17 8.20 -11.11
C TYR A 119 -17.73 9.61 -10.88
N LYS A 120 -18.98 9.87 -11.28
CA LYS A 120 -19.64 11.16 -11.07
C LYS A 120 -19.71 11.52 -9.59
N TRP A 121 -20.12 10.58 -8.74
CA TRP A 121 -20.21 10.80 -7.30
C TRP A 121 -18.85 11.17 -6.69
N GLN A 122 -17.78 10.46 -7.09
CA GLN A 122 -16.41 10.77 -6.65
C GLN A 122 -15.96 12.17 -7.07
N PHE A 123 -16.21 12.52 -8.33
CA PHE A 123 -15.89 13.86 -8.85
C PHE A 123 -16.66 14.96 -8.09
N GLU A 124 -17.96 14.76 -7.85
CA GLU A 124 -18.79 15.69 -7.10
C GLU A 124 -18.32 15.87 -5.65
N GLN A 125 -17.85 14.81 -4.98
CA GLN A 125 -17.31 14.94 -3.63
C GLN A 125 -15.96 15.66 -3.61
N ALA A 126 -15.10 15.41 -4.61
CA ALA A 126 -13.83 16.13 -4.76
C ALA A 126 -14.07 17.63 -5.05
N ASP A 127 -15.00 17.95 -5.95
CA ASP A 127 -15.40 19.31 -6.32
C ASP A 127 -15.89 20.11 -5.10
N LYS A 128 -16.67 19.51 -4.21
CA LYS A 128 -17.11 20.18 -2.97
C LYS A 128 -15.95 20.70 -2.14
N VAL A 129 -14.88 19.91 -1.98
CA VAL A 129 -13.71 20.33 -1.19
C VAL A 129 -13.00 21.50 -1.87
N VAL A 130 -12.72 21.37 -3.17
CA VAL A 130 -12.06 22.44 -3.95
C VAL A 130 -12.87 23.73 -3.94
N ARG A 131 -14.20 23.64 -4.13
CA ARG A 131 -15.10 24.79 -4.14
C ARG A 131 -15.16 25.50 -2.79
N ILE A 132 -15.19 24.76 -1.68
CA ILE A 132 -15.16 25.35 -0.34
C ILE A 132 -13.90 26.21 -0.19
N VAL A 133 -12.72 25.63 -0.44
CA VAL A 133 -11.43 26.34 -0.31
C VAL A 133 -11.35 27.55 -1.25
N ALA A 134 -11.85 27.41 -2.49
CA ALA A 134 -11.86 28.49 -3.47
C ALA A 134 -12.74 29.68 -3.04
N ASN A 135 -13.94 29.43 -2.51
CA ASN A 135 -14.83 30.51 -2.08
C ASN A 135 -14.23 31.32 -0.92
N LEU A 136 -13.56 30.65 0.02
CA LEU A 136 -12.92 31.31 1.16
C LEU A 136 -11.67 32.11 0.79
N ASN A 137 -10.97 31.68 -0.27
CA ASN A 137 -9.86 32.45 -0.83
C ASN A 137 -10.36 33.70 -1.61
N VAL A 138 -11.68 33.89 -1.75
CA VAL A 138 -12.32 35.06 -2.39
C VAL A 138 -13.04 35.94 -1.37
N GLU A 139 -13.57 35.37 -0.28
CA GLU A 139 -14.33 36.09 0.76
C GLU A 139 -13.47 36.36 2.02
N GLU A 140 -13.51 37.59 2.55
CA GLU A 140 -12.96 37.87 3.89
C GLU A 140 -13.90 37.26 4.97
N VAL A 141 -13.40 36.31 5.75
CA VAL A 141 -14.18 35.64 6.81
C VAL A 141 -14.19 36.51 8.08
N ASP A 142 -15.36 36.84 8.63
CA ASP A 142 -15.51 37.57 9.90
C ASP A 142 -15.17 36.65 11.11
N PRO A 143 -14.09 36.94 11.86
CA PRO A 143 -13.66 36.09 12.98
C PRO A 143 -14.61 36.05 14.18
N CYS A 144 -15.61 36.94 14.26
CA CYS A 144 -16.44 37.11 15.46
C CYS A 144 -17.65 36.17 15.56
N ASN A 145 -17.95 35.38 14.52
CA ASN A 145 -19.10 34.49 14.49
C ASN A 145 -18.72 33.05 14.93
N LYS A 146 -19.49 32.48 15.87
CA LYS A 146 -19.25 31.13 16.42
C LYS A 146 -19.41 29.99 15.40
N LYS A 147 -20.23 30.17 14.36
CA LYS A 147 -20.31 29.21 13.25
C LYS A 147 -19.11 29.34 12.31
N ASP A 148 -18.58 30.55 12.16
CA ASP A 148 -17.45 30.82 11.30
C ASP A 148 -16.15 30.37 11.96
N THR A 149 -16.03 30.38 13.28
CA THR A 149 -14.84 29.86 14.01
C THR A 149 -14.61 28.35 13.86
N ASP A 150 -15.66 27.52 13.93
CA ASP A 150 -15.53 26.05 13.70
C ASP A 150 -15.28 25.73 12.21
N VAL A 151 -15.79 26.57 11.31
CA VAL A 151 -15.46 26.52 9.88
C VAL A 151 -14.00 26.92 9.66
N VAL A 152 -13.54 28.03 10.25
CA VAL A 152 -12.15 28.53 10.18
C VAL A 152 -11.15 27.49 10.68
N CYS A 153 -11.34 26.88 11.86
CA CYS A 153 -10.42 25.86 12.37
C CYS A 153 -10.31 24.61 11.46
N ARG A 154 -11.40 24.20 10.80
CA ARG A 154 -11.38 23.09 9.82
C ARG A 154 -10.70 23.47 8.51
N LEU A 155 -10.68 24.75 8.20
CA LEU A 155 -10.06 25.30 7.01
C LEU A 155 -8.59 25.61 7.22
N ASP A 156 -8.13 25.92 8.44
CA ASP A 156 -6.72 26.22 8.73
C ASP A 156 -5.79 25.13 8.20
N GLY A 157 -6.14 23.84 8.39
CA GLY A 157 -5.36 22.73 7.87
C GLY A 157 -5.41 22.57 6.35
N ILE A 158 -6.59 22.72 5.73
CA ILE A 158 -6.76 22.58 4.27
C ILE A 158 -6.13 23.77 3.54
N ASP A 159 -6.25 24.96 4.10
CA ASP A 159 -5.66 26.18 3.59
C ASP A 159 -4.13 26.09 3.70
N LEU A 160 -3.59 25.70 4.88
CA LEU A 160 -2.17 25.39 5.03
C LEU A 160 -1.68 24.38 3.99
N PHE A 161 -2.39 23.26 3.82
CA PHE A 161 -2.07 22.27 2.78
C PHE A 161 -2.04 22.87 1.37
N THR A 162 -3.00 23.74 1.06
CA THR A 162 -3.12 24.38 -0.26
C THR A 162 -2.06 25.45 -0.47
N GLN A 163 -1.64 26.14 0.60
CA GLN A 163 -0.56 27.12 0.57
C GLN A 163 0.79 26.45 0.34
N GLU A 164 1.07 25.34 1.04
CA GLU A 164 2.34 24.62 0.99
C GLU A 164 2.48 23.75 -0.28
N LEU A 165 1.45 22.96 -0.63
CA LEU A 165 1.54 21.98 -1.72
C LEU A 165 0.83 22.43 -3.01
N GLY A 166 0.05 23.50 -2.94
CA GLY A 166 -0.62 24.10 -4.10
C GLY A 166 -1.93 23.43 -4.52
N TRP A 167 -2.68 24.16 -5.35
CA TRP A 167 -4.01 23.77 -5.85
C TRP A 167 -4.04 22.47 -6.64
N LYS A 168 -2.96 22.15 -7.37
CA LYS A 168 -2.85 20.89 -8.09
C LYS A 168 -2.84 19.71 -7.11
N MET A 169 -2.07 19.79 -6.03
CA MET A 169 -2.00 18.71 -5.05
C MET A 169 -3.31 18.58 -4.28
N LEU A 170 -3.96 19.71 -3.94
CA LEU A 170 -5.31 19.72 -3.37
C LEU A 170 -6.29 18.97 -4.28
N ALA A 171 -6.33 19.32 -5.57
CA ALA A 171 -7.23 18.69 -6.53
C ALA A 171 -6.94 17.19 -6.74
N ILE A 172 -5.66 16.78 -6.71
CA ILE A 172 -5.28 15.36 -6.76
C ILE A 172 -5.78 14.62 -5.52
N CYS A 173 -5.50 15.13 -4.32
CA CYS A 173 -5.85 14.48 -3.06
C CYS A 173 -7.37 14.51 -2.80
N ALA A 174 -8.09 15.51 -3.30
CA ALA A 174 -9.55 15.62 -3.17
C ALA A 174 -10.31 14.41 -3.76
N PHE A 175 -9.71 13.68 -4.71
CA PHE A 175 -10.30 12.42 -5.21
C PHE A 175 -10.26 11.26 -4.20
N SER A 176 -9.46 11.36 -3.13
CA SER A 176 -9.43 10.35 -2.07
C SER A 176 -10.52 10.54 -1.04
N ASP A 177 -11.26 9.47 -0.75
CA ASP A 177 -12.23 9.42 0.35
C ASP A 177 -11.51 9.66 1.68
N GLY A 178 -10.33 9.04 1.87
CA GLY A 178 -9.50 9.19 3.07
C GLY A 178 -9.09 10.64 3.32
N PHE A 179 -8.60 11.34 2.28
CA PHE A 179 -8.25 12.76 2.39
C PHE A 179 -9.47 13.63 2.72
N ARG A 180 -10.62 13.40 2.07
CA ARG A 180 -11.84 14.17 2.35
C ARG A 180 -12.38 13.94 3.76
N ILE A 181 -12.24 12.72 4.30
CA ILE A 181 -12.57 12.41 5.69
C ILE A 181 -11.62 13.16 6.63
N MET A 182 -10.31 13.14 6.36
CA MET A 182 -9.33 13.92 7.13
C MET A 182 -9.67 15.42 7.13
N CYS A 183 -9.99 16.00 5.98
CA CYS A 183 -10.42 17.40 5.85
C CYS A 183 -11.61 17.76 6.74
N ARG A 184 -12.51 16.79 7.02
CA ARG A 184 -13.70 17.01 7.86
C ARG A 184 -13.42 16.79 9.34
N ASP A 185 -12.66 15.76 9.66
CA ASP A 185 -12.60 15.20 11.02
C ASP A 185 -11.30 15.56 11.76
N GLN A 186 -10.24 15.95 11.06
CA GLN A 186 -8.95 16.26 11.69
C GLN A 186 -8.82 17.74 12.04
N GLN A 187 -8.69 18.02 13.34
CA GLN A 187 -8.55 19.37 13.89
C GLN A 187 -7.13 19.66 14.42
N ASP A 188 -6.28 18.64 14.54
CA ASP A 188 -4.93 18.80 15.05
C ASP A 188 -3.98 19.36 13.98
N ILE A 189 -3.53 20.61 14.14
CA ILE A 189 -2.62 21.28 13.20
C ILE A 189 -1.27 20.55 13.11
N GLY A 190 -0.76 20.00 14.21
CA GLY A 190 0.48 19.23 14.19
C GLY A 190 0.37 17.95 13.37
N PHE A 191 -0.83 17.36 13.30
CA PHE A 191 -1.09 16.26 12.36
C PHE A 191 -1.06 16.75 10.90
N TRP A 192 -1.68 17.91 10.61
CA TRP A 192 -1.66 18.51 9.28
C TRP A 192 -0.24 18.85 8.81
N GLU A 193 0.58 19.47 9.65
CA GLU A 193 1.99 19.75 9.36
C GLU A 193 2.77 18.47 9.04
N ALA A 194 2.62 17.43 9.87
CA ALA A 194 3.28 16.15 9.63
C ALA A 194 2.77 15.46 8.35
N PHE A 195 1.48 15.58 8.04
CA PHE A 195 0.90 15.06 6.80
C PHE A 195 1.39 15.83 5.56
N ILE A 196 1.46 17.15 5.64
CA ILE A 196 1.99 18.02 4.58
C ILE A 196 3.45 17.67 4.29
N ASP A 197 4.29 17.54 5.32
CA ASP A 197 5.69 17.10 5.18
C ASP A 197 5.79 15.72 4.50
N ALA A 198 4.93 14.77 4.87
CA ALA A 198 4.90 13.44 4.24
C ALA A 198 4.44 13.50 2.77
N CYS A 199 3.48 14.37 2.44
CA CYS A 199 3.04 14.64 1.07
C CYS A 199 4.11 15.35 0.26
N GLU A 200 4.83 16.32 0.83
CA GLU A 200 5.90 17.08 0.19
C GLU A 200 7.03 16.14 -0.23
N LYS A 201 7.50 15.29 0.70
CA LYS A 201 8.50 14.24 0.46
C LYS A 201 8.12 13.28 -0.66
N ASN A 202 6.82 13.15 -0.96
CA ASN A 202 6.28 12.25 -1.99
C ASN A 202 5.53 12.99 -3.10
N ALA A 203 5.66 14.31 -3.22
CA ALA A 203 4.86 15.12 -4.13
C ALA A 203 5.11 14.74 -5.59
N LEU A 204 6.37 14.44 -5.93
CA LEU A 204 6.74 13.94 -7.24
C LEU A 204 6.07 12.58 -7.55
N SER A 205 6.06 11.66 -6.58
CA SER A 205 5.40 10.35 -6.75
C SER A 205 3.89 10.51 -6.96
N LEU A 206 3.19 11.25 -6.09
CA LEU A 206 1.76 11.54 -6.25
C LEU A 206 1.45 12.21 -7.59
N GLY A 207 2.26 13.18 -7.98
CA GLY A 207 2.15 13.87 -9.26
C GLY A 207 2.30 12.93 -10.45
N ILE A 208 3.32 12.05 -10.47
CA ILE A 208 3.52 11.04 -11.52
C ILE A 208 2.36 10.02 -11.51
N PHE A 209 1.93 9.59 -10.34
CA PHE A 209 0.87 8.60 -10.16
C PHE A 209 -0.45 9.08 -10.76
N ALA A 210 -0.89 10.29 -10.40
CA ALA A 210 -2.06 10.94 -10.97
C ALA A 210 -1.91 11.17 -12.49
N ARG A 211 -0.73 11.66 -12.92
CA ARG A 211 -0.45 12.03 -14.31
C ARG A 211 -0.37 10.85 -15.28
N SER A 212 0.25 9.75 -14.86
CA SER A 212 0.36 8.50 -15.66
C SER A 212 -0.98 7.80 -15.82
N ARG A 213 -1.90 8.01 -14.88
CA ARG A 213 -3.25 7.40 -14.88
C ARG A 213 -4.35 8.32 -15.42
N ASN A 214 -3.97 9.51 -15.92
CA ASN A 214 -4.88 10.50 -16.49
C ASN A 214 -5.99 10.96 -15.51
N LEU A 215 -5.64 11.20 -14.24
CA LEU A 215 -6.56 11.75 -13.25
C LEU A 215 -7.00 13.17 -13.65
N ASP A 216 -8.30 13.44 -13.61
CA ASP A 216 -8.88 14.72 -14.03
C ASP A 216 -8.89 15.78 -12.92
N TRP A 217 -7.71 16.10 -12.37
CA TRP A 217 -7.56 17.18 -11.39
C TRP A 217 -7.80 18.57 -11.99
N ARG A 218 -7.60 18.73 -13.31
CA ARG A 218 -7.87 20.00 -14.02
C ARG A 218 -9.36 20.29 -14.11
N GLY A 219 -10.19 19.25 -14.30
CA GLY A 219 -11.65 19.39 -14.28
C GLY A 219 -12.18 20.01 -12.99
N LEU A 220 -11.54 19.72 -11.85
CA LEU A 220 -11.90 20.32 -10.55
C LEU A 220 -11.52 21.80 -10.45
N LEU A 221 -10.41 22.21 -11.05
CA LEU A 221 -9.90 23.59 -10.93
C LEU A 221 -10.46 24.54 -12.01
N SER A 222 -10.84 24.02 -13.17
CA SER A 222 -11.27 24.81 -14.33
C SER A 222 -12.47 25.73 -14.05
N PRO A 223 -13.51 25.31 -13.29
CA PRO A 223 -14.63 26.19 -12.94
C PRO A 223 -14.22 27.45 -12.18
N HIS A 224 -13.09 27.40 -11.47
CA HIS A 224 -12.59 28.48 -10.63
C HIS A 224 -11.66 29.46 -11.36
N LEU A 225 -11.40 29.31 -12.66
CA LEU A 225 -10.49 30.19 -13.39
C LEU A 225 -10.93 31.68 -13.36
N LYS A 226 -12.25 31.93 -13.28
CA LYS A 226 -12.83 33.29 -13.23
C LYS A 226 -12.80 33.93 -11.84
N SER A 227 -12.45 33.18 -10.80
CA SER A 227 -12.43 33.67 -9.41
C SER A 227 -11.29 34.66 -9.10
N GLY A 228 -10.33 34.83 -10.02
CA GLY A 228 -9.17 35.72 -9.80
C GLY A 228 -8.04 35.09 -8.98
N ILE A 229 -8.19 33.84 -8.50
CA ILE A 229 -7.15 33.14 -7.74
C ILE A 229 -5.95 32.81 -8.64
N VAL A 230 -4.90 33.64 -8.55
CA VAL A 230 -3.68 33.54 -9.39
C VAL A 230 -3.03 32.16 -9.31
N ARG A 231 -3.02 31.54 -8.12
CA ARG A 231 -2.42 30.22 -7.90
C ARG A 231 -3.14 29.11 -8.68
N ILE A 232 -4.45 29.19 -8.88
CA ILE A 232 -5.22 28.25 -9.73
C ILE A 232 -4.83 28.40 -11.20
N LYS A 233 -4.72 29.65 -11.67
CA LYS A 233 -4.28 29.95 -13.04
C LYS A 233 -2.90 29.36 -13.32
N ASN A 234 -1.97 29.51 -12.37
CA ASN A 234 -0.61 28.96 -12.49
C ASN A 234 -0.63 27.42 -12.52
N ALA A 235 -1.43 26.77 -11.69
CA ALA A 235 -1.58 25.31 -11.71
C ALA A 235 -2.10 24.81 -13.07
N LEU A 236 -3.09 25.49 -13.64
CA LEU A 236 -3.69 25.12 -14.93
C LEU A 236 -2.79 25.40 -16.14
N ALA A 237 -1.78 26.26 -16.01
CA ALA A 237 -0.84 26.57 -17.08
C ALA A 237 0.13 25.42 -17.42
N GLU A 238 0.26 24.43 -16.54
CA GLU A 238 1.03 23.21 -16.85
C GLU A 238 0.43 22.52 -18.10
N PRO A 239 1.24 22.02 -19.05
CA PRO A 239 0.71 21.36 -20.24
C PRO A 239 0.04 20.01 -19.91
N PRO A 240 -0.87 19.52 -20.80
CA PRO A 240 -1.42 18.17 -20.71
C PRO A 240 -0.34 17.09 -20.75
N SER A 241 -0.62 15.95 -20.11
CA SER A 241 0.35 14.88 -19.86
C SER A 241 0.75 14.10 -21.12
N LYS A 242 2.07 13.93 -21.36
CA LYS A 242 2.63 12.91 -22.27
C LYS A 242 2.85 11.54 -21.60
N LEU A 243 2.65 11.42 -20.28
CA LEU A 243 2.91 10.17 -19.56
C LEU A 243 1.84 9.10 -19.78
N THR A 244 0.65 9.48 -20.24
CA THR A 244 -0.48 8.56 -20.45
C THR A 244 -0.26 7.57 -21.59
N ASP A 245 0.76 7.82 -22.42
CA ASP A 245 1.12 7.00 -23.58
C ASP A 245 2.05 5.83 -23.20
N MET A 246 2.46 5.76 -21.93
CA MET A 246 3.35 4.71 -21.41
C MET A 246 2.68 3.97 -20.26
N HIS A 247 3.06 2.71 -20.09
CA HIS A 247 2.67 1.99 -18.89
C HIS A 247 3.37 2.61 -17.65
N PRO A 248 2.70 2.72 -16.49
CA PRO A 248 3.33 3.22 -15.27
C PRO A 248 4.65 2.51 -14.93
N HIS A 249 4.74 1.21 -15.20
CA HIS A 249 5.95 0.40 -14.96
C HIS A 249 7.06 0.55 -16.01
N GLN A 250 6.98 1.60 -16.84
CA GLN A 250 8.04 2.01 -17.75
C GLN A 250 8.60 3.39 -17.38
N ILE A 251 8.14 3.98 -16.28
CA ILE A 251 8.53 5.29 -15.77
C ILE A 251 9.32 5.07 -14.49
N VAL A 252 10.59 5.44 -14.51
CA VAL A 252 11.49 5.37 -13.36
C VAL A 252 11.67 6.76 -12.78
N ARG A 253 11.45 6.90 -11.47
CA ARG A 253 11.80 8.11 -10.74
C ARG A 253 13.26 8.05 -10.29
N GLN A 254 14.10 8.92 -10.84
CA GLN A 254 15.53 8.98 -10.52
C GLN A 254 15.79 9.71 -9.19
N LEU A 255 16.98 9.51 -8.63
CA LEU A 255 17.40 10.15 -7.37
C LEU A 255 17.45 11.67 -7.46
N ASP A 256 17.77 12.21 -8.65
CA ASP A 256 17.79 13.64 -8.94
C ASP A 256 16.40 14.26 -9.19
N GLY A 257 15.33 13.46 -9.10
CA GLY A 257 13.95 13.88 -9.34
C GLY A 257 13.53 13.88 -10.82
N THR A 258 14.42 13.52 -11.74
CA THR A 258 14.08 13.37 -13.17
C THR A 258 13.39 12.02 -13.45
N LEU A 259 12.85 11.88 -14.67
CA LEU A 259 12.18 10.67 -15.11
C LEU A 259 12.99 9.97 -16.20
N ALA A 260 13.25 8.68 -15.99
CA ALA A 260 13.84 7.81 -16.99
C ALA A 260 12.82 6.78 -17.51
N LYS A 261 13.13 6.23 -18.68
CA LYS A 261 12.44 5.07 -19.22
C LYS A 261 13.26 3.81 -18.95
N THR A 262 12.57 2.69 -18.81
CA THR A 262 13.20 1.39 -18.54
C THR A 262 13.95 0.85 -19.76
N HIS A 263 15.24 0.54 -19.58
CA HIS A 263 16.12 -0.04 -20.59
C HIS A 263 17.02 -1.11 -20.00
N HIS A 264 17.43 -2.05 -20.85
CA HIS A 264 18.51 -3.00 -20.59
C HIS A 264 19.38 -3.08 -21.84
N ASP A 265 20.70 -2.90 -21.70
CA ASP A 265 21.66 -2.86 -22.81
C ASP A 265 21.20 -1.99 -24.00
N LYS A 266 20.75 -0.76 -23.70
CA LYS A 266 20.19 0.22 -24.66
C LYS A 266 18.89 -0.20 -25.34
N THR A 267 18.37 -1.39 -25.07
CA THR A 267 17.07 -1.86 -25.56
C THR A 267 15.97 -1.46 -24.59
N ARG A 268 14.89 -0.88 -25.10
CA ARG A 268 13.74 -0.50 -24.28
C ARG A 268 12.99 -1.74 -23.81
N GLN A 269 12.66 -1.75 -22.52
CA GLN A 269 11.90 -2.83 -21.90
C GLN A 269 10.40 -2.53 -21.96
N ILE A 270 9.59 -3.55 -22.22
CA ILE A 270 8.17 -3.46 -22.54
C ILE A 270 7.36 -4.20 -21.49
N ASN A 271 6.36 -3.51 -20.91
CA ASN A 271 5.43 -4.12 -19.96
C ASN A 271 4.54 -5.16 -20.64
N THR A 272 4.46 -6.37 -20.09
CA THR A 272 3.48 -7.40 -20.48
C THR A 272 2.75 -7.95 -19.27
N GLU A 273 1.42 -8.07 -19.37
CA GLU A 273 0.58 -8.58 -18.28
C GLU A 273 0.58 -10.10 -18.18
N ASN A 274 0.96 -10.81 -19.25
CA ASN A 274 1.03 -12.28 -19.28
C ASN A 274 2.36 -12.73 -19.89
N CYS A 275 2.76 -13.95 -19.57
CA CYS A 275 3.85 -14.62 -20.27
C CYS A 275 3.57 -14.76 -21.78
N ILE A 276 4.62 -14.67 -22.59
CA ILE A 276 4.55 -14.74 -24.06
C ILE A 276 5.16 -16.06 -24.50
N PHE A 277 4.32 -16.94 -25.04
CA PHE A 277 4.76 -18.18 -25.66
C PHE A 277 4.92 -18.01 -27.17
N ASP A 278 6.04 -18.50 -27.70
CA ASP A 278 6.33 -18.52 -29.13
C ASP A 278 6.45 -19.97 -29.60
N PRO A 279 5.44 -20.49 -30.33
CA PRO A 279 5.42 -21.88 -30.79
C PRO A 279 6.63 -22.26 -31.66
N GLU A 280 7.26 -21.32 -32.35
CA GLU A 280 8.42 -21.62 -33.22
C GLU A 280 9.68 -21.95 -32.41
N LYS A 281 9.73 -21.54 -31.13
CA LYS A 281 10.87 -21.77 -30.23
C LYS A 281 10.72 -23.06 -29.41
N PHE A 282 9.63 -23.80 -29.59
CA PHE A 282 9.31 -24.98 -28.79
C PHE A 282 8.86 -26.16 -29.64
N THR A 283 9.29 -27.36 -29.24
CA THR A 283 8.76 -28.62 -29.74
C THR A 283 7.68 -29.10 -28.78
N GLY A 284 6.51 -28.46 -28.76
CA GLY A 284 5.42 -28.83 -27.86
C GLY A 284 4.35 -27.75 -27.66
N GLU A 285 3.44 -28.03 -26.73
CA GLU A 285 2.43 -27.06 -26.29
C GLU A 285 3.04 -26.00 -25.35
N ASP A 286 2.30 -24.92 -25.13
CA ASP A 286 2.68 -23.87 -24.21
C ASP A 286 2.82 -24.43 -22.78
N PRO A 287 4.03 -24.40 -22.18
CA PRO A 287 4.29 -25.03 -20.89
C PRO A 287 3.60 -24.32 -19.72
N THR A 288 3.01 -23.13 -19.96
CA THR A 288 2.20 -22.43 -18.96
C THR A 288 0.77 -22.95 -18.91
N ILE A 289 0.32 -23.80 -19.85
CA ILE A 289 -1.03 -24.37 -19.85
C ILE A 289 -1.15 -25.41 -18.73
N ARG A 290 -2.19 -25.25 -17.90
CA ARG A 290 -2.50 -26.19 -16.82
C ARG A 290 -2.97 -27.53 -17.40
N THR A 291 -2.38 -28.60 -16.88
CA THR A 291 -2.81 -30.00 -17.08
C THR A 291 -3.19 -30.65 -15.74
N ALA A 292 -3.69 -31.89 -15.76
CA ALA A 292 -4.05 -32.62 -14.54
C ALA A 292 -2.86 -32.83 -13.58
N GLU A 293 -1.63 -32.95 -14.08
CA GLU A 293 -0.42 -33.12 -13.25
C GLU A 293 -0.16 -31.91 -12.33
N HIS A 294 -0.59 -30.73 -12.78
CA HIS A 294 -0.42 -29.48 -12.06
C HIS A 294 -1.44 -29.31 -10.90
N GLY A 295 -2.30 -30.30 -10.65
CA GLY A 295 -3.21 -30.32 -9.50
C GLY A 295 -4.29 -29.24 -9.51
N SER A 296 -4.92 -29.03 -8.35
CA SER A 296 -6.04 -28.10 -8.14
C SER A 296 -5.67 -26.63 -8.32
N CYS A 297 -6.65 -25.78 -8.66
CA CYS A 297 -6.48 -24.33 -8.67
C CYS A 297 -6.21 -23.81 -7.26
N ASP A 298 -5.16 -23.02 -7.07
CA ASP A 298 -4.75 -22.47 -5.76
C ASP A 298 -5.67 -21.35 -5.26
N LEU A 299 -6.54 -20.79 -6.11
CA LEU A 299 -7.52 -19.78 -5.69
C LEU A 299 -8.87 -20.37 -5.27
N CYS A 300 -9.39 -21.35 -6.00
CA CYS A 300 -10.75 -21.88 -5.74
C CYS A 300 -10.79 -23.36 -5.35
N GLY A 301 -9.67 -24.08 -5.40
CA GLY A 301 -9.58 -25.50 -5.08
C GLY A 301 -10.12 -26.45 -6.16
N SER A 302 -10.55 -25.95 -7.32
CA SER A 302 -11.08 -26.80 -8.41
C SER A 302 -9.99 -27.68 -9.01
N ASP A 303 -10.19 -28.99 -9.06
CA ASP A 303 -9.34 -29.93 -9.81
C ASP A 303 -9.48 -29.77 -11.32
N ASP A 304 -10.65 -29.34 -11.78
CA ASP A 304 -10.88 -29.01 -13.19
C ASP A 304 -10.37 -27.60 -13.56
N PRO A 305 -10.05 -27.34 -14.85
CA PRO A 305 -9.73 -26.01 -15.34
C PRO A 305 -10.89 -25.03 -15.11
N CYS A 306 -10.65 -24.01 -14.27
CA CYS A 306 -11.63 -22.98 -13.94
C CYS A 306 -11.23 -21.61 -14.53
N ASP A 307 -12.13 -20.63 -14.44
CA ASP A 307 -11.89 -19.27 -14.97
C ASP A 307 -11.29 -18.30 -13.93
N CYS A 308 -10.65 -18.83 -12.89
CA CYS A 308 -9.93 -18.00 -11.93
C CYS A 308 -8.80 -17.23 -12.62
N LEU A 309 -8.66 -15.95 -12.26
CA LEU A 309 -7.59 -15.08 -12.71
C LEU A 309 -6.90 -14.48 -11.49
N LEU A 310 -5.60 -14.22 -11.61
CA LEU A 310 -4.86 -13.48 -10.60
C LEU A 310 -5.28 -12.01 -10.63
N ASP A 311 -5.55 -11.42 -9.46
CA ASP A 311 -5.84 -9.99 -9.35
C ASP A 311 -4.57 -9.17 -9.55
N GLY A 312 -4.56 -8.28 -10.55
CA GLY A 312 -3.44 -7.39 -10.87
C GLY A 312 -3.38 -6.13 -9.99
N LEU A 313 -4.29 -5.95 -9.03
CA LEU A 313 -4.42 -4.72 -8.23
C LEU A 313 -3.12 -4.33 -7.51
N ALA A 314 -2.42 -5.28 -6.89
CA ALA A 314 -1.16 -5.00 -6.18
C ALA A 314 -0.10 -4.38 -7.10
N GLY A 315 0.03 -4.91 -8.32
CA GLY A 315 0.88 -4.32 -9.35
C GLY A 315 0.51 -2.89 -9.72
N THR A 316 -0.75 -2.46 -9.56
CA THR A 316 -1.12 -1.05 -9.83
C THR A 316 -0.76 -0.08 -8.69
N LEU A 317 -0.30 -0.59 -7.55
CA LEU A 317 0.04 0.14 -6.33
C LEU A 317 1.53 -0.02 -5.97
N VAL A 318 2.38 -0.07 -7.00
CA VAL A 318 3.82 0.00 -6.88
C VAL A 318 4.38 1.04 -7.85
N GLU A 319 5.60 1.51 -7.63
CA GLU A 319 6.31 2.39 -8.55
C GLU A 319 7.79 2.07 -8.64
N LEU A 320 8.40 2.39 -9.79
CA LEU A 320 9.82 2.20 -10.03
C LEU A 320 10.58 3.43 -9.55
N VAL A 321 11.62 3.17 -8.76
CA VAL A 321 12.47 4.21 -8.19
C VAL A 321 13.92 3.77 -8.31
N GLU A 322 14.80 4.74 -8.53
CA GLU A 322 16.23 4.51 -8.42
C GLU A 322 16.64 4.46 -6.94
N TYR A 323 17.42 3.44 -6.60
CA TYR A 323 18.03 3.24 -5.29
C TYR A 323 19.56 3.45 -5.40
N PRO A 324 20.17 4.10 -4.39
CA PRO A 324 21.62 4.20 -4.32
C PRO A 324 22.26 2.80 -4.39
N ASP A 325 23.26 2.66 -5.24
CA ASP A 325 24.08 1.44 -5.42
C ASP A 325 23.36 0.17 -5.91
N LYS A 326 22.01 0.15 -5.98
CA LYS A 326 21.20 -0.97 -6.47
C LYS A 326 20.60 -0.72 -7.87
N GLY A 327 20.51 0.53 -8.30
CA GLY A 327 19.89 0.89 -9.57
C GLY A 327 18.37 0.94 -9.47
N VAL A 328 17.65 0.50 -10.50
CA VAL A 328 16.19 0.60 -10.53
C VAL A 328 15.56 -0.53 -9.71
N GLY A 329 14.86 -0.16 -8.65
CA GLY A 329 14.05 -1.05 -7.83
C GLY A 329 12.56 -0.71 -7.91
N ILE A 330 11.77 -1.42 -7.11
CA ILE A 330 10.33 -1.19 -6.97
C ILE A 330 9.99 -0.98 -5.49
N ARG A 331 9.10 0.00 -5.21
CA ARG A 331 8.58 0.23 -3.86
C ARG A 331 7.06 0.17 -3.82
N SER A 332 6.53 -0.18 -2.65
CA SER A 332 5.09 -0.22 -2.42
C SER A 332 4.49 1.18 -2.28
N LEU A 333 3.30 1.40 -2.83
CA LEU A 333 2.47 2.60 -2.60
C LEU A 333 1.31 2.34 -1.63
N THR A 334 1.24 1.13 -1.08
CA THR A 334 0.25 0.70 -0.08
C THR A 334 0.90 -0.23 0.95
N LYS A 335 0.11 -0.83 1.83
CA LYS A 335 0.57 -1.89 2.74
C LYS A 335 0.16 -3.25 2.16
N PHE A 336 1.06 -4.22 2.21
CA PHE A 336 0.76 -5.62 1.89
C PHE A 336 0.92 -6.49 3.13
N LYS A 337 0.08 -7.52 3.25
CA LYS A 337 0.14 -8.49 4.34
C LYS A 337 0.90 -9.73 3.93
N LYS A 338 1.52 -10.37 4.92
CA LYS A 338 2.13 -11.70 4.72
C LYS A 338 1.12 -12.65 4.07
N GLY A 339 1.53 -13.28 2.98
CA GLY A 339 0.71 -14.21 2.20
C GLY A 339 -0.05 -13.58 1.03
N ASP A 340 -0.04 -12.25 0.88
CA ASP A 340 -0.62 -11.60 -0.29
C ASP A 340 0.15 -12.02 -1.56
N ILE A 341 -0.58 -12.44 -2.60
CA ILE A 341 -0.03 -12.64 -3.94
C ILE A 341 0.02 -11.29 -4.64
N LEU A 342 1.22 -10.78 -4.91
CA LEU A 342 1.42 -9.42 -5.43
C LEU A 342 1.36 -9.35 -6.96
N GLY A 343 1.76 -10.42 -7.64
CA GLY A 343 1.71 -10.49 -9.10
C GLY A 343 2.41 -11.73 -9.65
N GLU A 344 2.25 -11.96 -10.95
CA GLU A 344 3.00 -12.97 -11.71
C GLU A 344 4.36 -12.39 -12.16
N TYR A 345 5.40 -13.23 -12.15
CA TYR A 345 6.66 -12.96 -12.83
C TYR A 345 6.51 -13.28 -14.32
N THR A 346 6.31 -12.24 -15.15
CA THR A 346 6.00 -12.40 -16.57
C THR A 346 7.22 -12.19 -17.45
N GLY A 347 7.27 -12.91 -18.57
CA GLY A 347 8.26 -12.72 -19.61
C GLY A 347 8.03 -13.57 -20.84
N GLU A 348 9.02 -13.62 -21.72
CA GLU A 348 9.02 -14.57 -22.83
C GLU A 348 9.33 -15.97 -22.29
N ILE A 349 8.49 -16.94 -22.65
CA ILE A 349 8.73 -18.34 -22.35
C ILE A 349 9.84 -18.85 -23.27
N ARG A 350 10.86 -19.48 -22.69
CA ARG A 350 12.07 -19.97 -23.36
C ARG A 350 12.38 -21.40 -22.94
N PRO A 351 13.00 -22.22 -23.80
CA PRO A 351 13.49 -23.53 -23.41
C PRO A 351 14.47 -23.42 -22.23
N GLU A 352 14.56 -24.46 -21.40
CA GLU A 352 15.37 -24.46 -20.18
C GLU A 352 16.87 -24.22 -20.42
N ASN A 353 17.37 -24.59 -21.60
CA ASN A 353 18.76 -24.38 -22.00
C ASN A 353 19.04 -22.99 -22.60
N TYR A 354 18.09 -22.05 -22.49
CA TYR A 354 18.27 -20.70 -23.01
C TYR A 354 19.25 -19.88 -22.17
N LEU A 355 20.38 -19.50 -22.76
CA LEU A 355 21.44 -18.72 -22.10
C LEU A 355 21.42 -17.22 -22.43
N GLY A 356 20.42 -16.75 -23.18
CA GLY A 356 20.35 -15.36 -23.67
C GLY A 356 19.85 -14.34 -22.64
N ASP A 357 19.51 -14.79 -21.43
CA ASP A 357 19.08 -13.95 -20.31
C ASP A 357 19.79 -14.38 -19.02
N PRO A 358 21.01 -13.89 -18.76
CA PRO A 358 21.74 -14.22 -17.53
C PRO A 358 21.30 -13.40 -16.31
N VAL A 359 20.35 -12.47 -16.44
CA VAL A 359 20.03 -11.47 -15.39
C VAL A 359 18.60 -11.62 -14.87
N TYR A 360 17.63 -11.86 -15.73
CA TYR A 360 16.20 -11.86 -15.42
C TYR A 360 15.53 -13.22 -15.62
N SER A 361 16.30 -14.24 -16.00
CA SER A 361 15.72 -15.56 -16.22
C SER A 361 15.28 -16.20 -14.90
N LEU A 362 14.09 -16.80 -14.93
CA LEU A 362 13.52 -17.54 -13.80
C LEU A 362 12.94 -18.85 -14.30
N ASN A 363 13.24 -19.96 -13.62
CA ASN A 363 12.64 -21.25 -13.97
C ASN A 363 11.14 -21.24 -13.64
N LEU A 364 10.32 -21.60 -14.62
CA LEU A 364 8.94 -22.04 -14.38
C LEU A 364 9.00 -23.49 -13.93
N ILE A 365 8.79 -23.71 -12.63
CA ILE A 365 8.88 -25.04 -12.01
C ILE A 365 7.50 -25.67 -11.82
N HIS A 366 7.46 -26.97 -11.58
CA HIS A 366 6.24 -27.66 -11.19
C HIS A 366 5.92 -27.39 -9.71
N LYS A 367 4.67 -27.05 -9.38
CA LYS A 367 4.32 -26.68 -7.98
C LYS A 367 4.53 -27.80 -6.96
N ASN A 368 4.40 -29.06 -7.38
CA ASN A 368 4.61 -30.24 -6.52
C ASN A 368 6.04 -30.79 -6.60
N ASP A 369 6.90 -30.24 -7.45
CA ASP A 369 8.29 -30.68 -7.61
C ASP A 369 9.17 -29.50 -8.04
N GLN A 370 9.86 -28.91 -7.07
CA GLN A 370 10.73 -27.74 -7.29
C GLN A 370 11.97 -28.07 -8.14
N HIS A 371 12.29 -29.35 -8.35
CA HIS A 371 13.39 -29.79 -9.21
C HIS A 371 12.94 -30.06 -10.64
N LYS A 372 11.63 -30.20 -10.89
CA LYS A 372 11.05 -30.30 -12.23
C LYS A 372 10.82 -28.90 -12.80
N SER A 373 11.82 -28.41 -13.50
CA SER A 373 11.69 -27.24 -14.37
C SER A 373 10.92 -27.62 -15.64
N LEU A 374 10.04 -26.72 -16.08
CA LEU A 374 9.13 -26.90 -17.22
C LEU A 374 9.52 -26.00 -18.39
N ALA A 375 10.01 -24.80 -18.07
CA ALA A 375 10.50 -23.80 -19.01
C ALA A 375 11.26 -22.71 -18.25
N LEU A 376 11.81 -21.76 -19.00
CA LEU A 376 12.42 -20.54 -18.47
C LEU A 376 11.56 -19.32 -18.82
N ILE A 377 11.38 -18.40 -17.88
CA ILE A 377 10.75 -17.10 -18.09
C ILE A 377 11.84 -16.06 -18.24
N SER A 378 12.02 -15.50 -19.44
CA SER A 378 13.00 -14.46 -19.74
C SER A 378 12.32 -13.08 -19.74
N ALA A 379 12.69 -12.22 -18.79
CA ALA A 379 12.08 -10.90 -18.63
C ALA A 379 12.96 -9.74 -19.13
N VAL A 380 14.03 -10.01 -19.91
CA VAL A 380 14.93 -8.97 -20.46
C VAL A 380 14.20 -7.92 -21.29
N ARG A 381 13.39 -8.34 -22.27
CA ARG A 381 12.72 -7.42 -23.21
C ARG A 381 11.26 -7.19 -22.86
N TYR A 382 10.53 -8.27 -22.60
CA TYR A 382 9.12 -8.23 -22.21
C TYR A 382 9.00 -8.75 -20.79
N GLY A 383 8.40 -7.98 -19.90
CA GLY A 383 8.15 -8.36 -18.51
C GLY A 383 7.41 -7.25 -17.78
N ASN A 384 6.78 -7.53 -16.64
CA ASN A 384 6.06 -6.52 -15.87
C ASN A 384 6.95 -5.82 -14.82
N TRP A 385 6.36 -5.32 -13.73
CA TRP A 385 7.09 -4.64 -12.67
C TRP A 385 7.94 -5.58 -11.80
N THR A 386 7.63 -6.89 -11.77
CA THR A 386 8.28 -7.86 -10.86
C THR A 386 9.74 -8.10 -11.19
N ARG A 387 10.16 -7.92 -12.45
CA ARG A 387 11.57 -7.97 -12.87
C ARG A 387 12.44 -6.83 -12.35
N PHE A 388 11.86 -5.83 -11.67
CA PHE A 388 12.60 -4.77 -10.97
C PHE A 388 12.65 -4.99 -9.45
N ILE A 389 12.13 -6.11 -8.94
CA ILE A 389 12.28 -6.45 -7.53
C ILE A 389 13.75 -6.76 -7.28
N SER A 390 14.38 -5.97 -6.42
CA SER A 390 15.79 -6.12 -6.10
C SER A 390 16.04 -7.27 -5.13
N HIS A 391 17.28 -7.75 -5.09
CA HIS A 391 17.66 -8.77 -4.12
C HIS A 391 17.75 -8.22 -2.69
N SER A 392 17.30 -9.02 -1.72
CA SER A 392 17.74 -8.94 -0.33
C SER A 392 17.90 -10.33 0.28
N CYS A 393 18.91 -10.51 1.16
CA CYS A 393 19.08 -11.74 1.94
C CYS A 393 18.01 -11.89 3.03
N ASN A 394 17.38 -10.77 3.43
CA ASN A 394 16.20 -10.72 4.30
C ASN A 394 15.02 -10.16 3.52
N SER A 395 14.55 -10.93 2.54
CA SER A 395 13.59 -10.44 1.56
C SER A 395 12.19 -10.19 2.11
N SER A 396 11.49 -9.24 1.49
CA SER A 396 10.07 -8.98 1.77
C SER A 396 9.13 -9.97 1.09
N THR A 397 9.57 -10.58 -0.01
CA THR A 397 8.77 -11.49 -0.84
C THR A 397 9.55 -12.76 -1.18
N LYS A 398 8.84 -13.72 -1.78
CA LYS A 398 9.36 -14.99 -2.31
C LYS A 398 8.66 -15.35 -3.62
N PHE A 399 9.31 -16.20 -4.41
CA PHE A 399 8.70 -16.84 -5.57
C PHE A 399 7.94 -18.09 -5.15
N GLU A 400 6.77 -18.30 -5.74
CA GLU A 400 5.98 -19.51 -5.58
C GLU A 400 5.42 -19.93 -6.93
N CYS A 401 5.40 -21.23 -7.23
CA CYS A 401 4.65 -21.71 -8.40
C CYS A 401 3.20 -21.95 -8.01
N ARG A 402 2.29 -21.36 -8.77
CA ARG A 402 0.84 -21.48 -8.58
C ARG A 402 0.17 -22.01 -9.83
N THR A 403 -0.86 -22.79 -9.62
CA THR A 403 -1.86 -23.17 -10.62
C THR A 403 -3.10 -22.29 -10.42
N ILE A 404 -3.34 -21.36 -11.33
CA ILE A 404 -4.47 -20.45 -11.24
C ILE A 404 -5.30 -20.56 -12.52
N GLY A 405 -6.55 -21.00 -12.37
CA GLY A 405 -7.46 -21.15 -13.49
C GLY A 405 -6.99 -22.22 -14.46
N LYS A 406 -6.57 -21.77 -15.65
CA LYS A 406 -6.10 -22.60 -16.77
C LYS A 406 -4.58 -22.51 -16.99
N ARG A 407 -3.87 -21.82 -16.11
CA ARG A 407 -2.43 -21.58 -16.25
C ARG A 407 -1.66 -22.00 -15.01
N ILE A 408 -0.41 -22.36 -15.20
CA ILE A 408 0.60 -22.33 -14.16
C ILE A 408 1.44 -21.07 -14.31
N MET A 409 1.93 -20.53 -13.20
CA MET A 409 2.65 -19.25 -13.17
C MET A 409 3.57 -19.16 -11.97
N MET A 410 4.67 -18.43 -12.13
CA MET A 410 5.52 -18.02 -11.02
C MET A 410 4.95 -16.74 -10.41
N THR A 411 4.55 -16.76 -9.15
CA THR A 411 4.01 -15.61 -8.44
C THR A 411 5.03 -15.04 -7.46
N VAL A 412 4.97 -13.72 -7.25
CA VAL A 412 5.65 -13.02 -6.17
C VAL A 412 4.69 -12.88 -5.00
N GLU A 413 5.03 -13.44 -3.85
CA GLU A 413 4.20 -13.44 -2.64
C GLU A 413 4.90 -12.77 -1.48
N ALA A 414 4.15 -12.01 -0.67
CA ALA A 414 4.67 -11.37 0.54
C ALA A 414 5.06 -12.41 1.60
N ALA A 415 6.35 -12.45 1.96
CA ALA A 415 6.89 -13.35 2.99
C ALA A 415 6.66 -12.79 4.41
N ARG A 416 6.51 -11.47 4.51
CA ARG A 416 6.18 -10.70 5.72
C ARG A 416 5.29 -9.51 5.34
N ASP A 417 4.77 -8.81 6.34
CA ASP A 417 4.09 -7.54 6.10
C ASP A 417 5.07 -6.54 5.44
N ILE A 418 4.57 -5.80 4.45
CA ILE A 418 5.32 -4.79 3.68
C ILE A 418 4.68 -3.43 3.95
N GLY A 419 5.49 -2.48 4.39
CA GLY A 419 5.10 -1.12 4.67
C GLY A 419 4.88 -0.29 3.40
N MET A 420 4.19 0.83 3.55
CA MET A 420 4.10 1.82 2.50
C MET A 420 5.48 2.44 2.24
N PHE A 421 5.81 2.65 0.96
CA PHE A 421 7.08 3.15 0.46
C PHE A 421 8.30 2.27 0.76
N GLU A 422 8.08 1.08 1.31
CA GLU A 422 9.12 0.07 1.49
C GLU A 422 9.57 -0.48 0.12
N GLU A 423 10.87 -0.69 -0.04
CA GLU A 423 11.43 -1.43 -1.18
C GLU A 423 10.93 -2.88 -1.14
N ILE A 424 10.34 -3.34 -2.23
CA ILE A 424 9.97 -4.75 -2.35
C ILE A 424 11.21 -5.48 -2.86
N THR A 425 11.64 -6.46 -2.08
CA THR A 425 12.83 -7.28 -2.32
C THR A 425 12.51 -8.76 -2.26
N ILE A 426 13.31 -9.56 -2.99
CA ILE A 426 13.20 -11.02 -3.07
C ILE A 426 14.58 -11.67 -2.89
N ASP A 427 14.64 -12.91 -2.39
CA ASP A 427 15.88 -13.68 -2.43
C ASP A 427 16.04 -14.29 -3.84
N TYR A 428 17.17 -14.04 -4.49
CA TYR A 428 17.47 -14.58 -5.82
C TYR A 428 17.95 -16.04 -5.77
N GLY A 429 18.30 -16.53 -4.58
CA GLY A 429 18.86 -17.85 -4.39
C GLY A 429 20.33 -17.95 -4.81
N LEU A 430 21.00 -18.99 -4.32
CA LEU A 430 22.42 -19.22 -4.53
C LEU A 430 22.79 -19.38 -6.02
N SER A 431 21.94 -20.04 -6.81
CA SER A 431 22.17 -20.29 -8.24
C SER A 431 22.26 -19.01 -9.08
N TYR A 432 21.65 -17.92 -8.64
CA TYR A 432 21.80 -16.63 -9.31
C TYR A 432 23.23 -16.11 -9.15
N TRP A 433 23.79 -16.22 -7.94
CA TRP A 433 25.12 -15.70 -7.63
C TRP A 433 26.25 -16.57 -8.20
N THR A 434 25.96 -17.84 -8.53
CA THR A 434 26.96 -18.70 -9.18
C THR A 434 27.29 -18.21 -10.59
N GLY A 435 28.51 -17.71 -10.77
CA GLY A 435 29.01 -17.24 -12.08
C GLY A 435 28.83 -15.75 -12.35
N ILE A 436 28.07 -15.02 -11.53
CA ILE A 436 27.97 -13.56 -11.61
C ILE A 436 29.12 -12.92 -10.81
N ARG A 437 29.92 -12.07 -11.46
CA ARG A 437 30.97 -11.28 -10.81
C ARG A 437 30.37 -10.05 -10.12
N GLY A 438 29.55 -10.26 -9.10
CA GLY A 438 28.89 -9.18 -8.36
C GLY A 438 28.70 -9.51 -6.88
N ASN A 439 29.03 -8.56 -6.02
CA ASN A 439 28.74 -8.65 -4.59
C ASN A 439 27.31 -8.16 -4.33
N CYS A 440 26.59 -8.86 -3.46
CA CYS A 440 25.30 -8.45 -2.95
C CYS A 440 25.40 -7.11 -2.21
N ARG A 441 24.50 -6.19 -2.54
CA ARG A 441 24.40 -4.83 -1.98
C ARG A 441 23.13 -4.61 -1.15
N CYS A 442 22.58 -5.70 -0.58
CA CYS A 442 21.32 -5.62 0.17
C CYS A 442 21.46 -4.82 1.47
N GLY A 443 22.65 -4.83 2.09
CA GLY A 443 22.95 -4.15 3.35
C GLY A 443 22.66 -4.98 4.60
N GLU A 444 22.07 -6.17 4.46
CA GLU A 444 21.71 -7.03 5.58
C GLU A 444 22.92 -7.52 6.38
N SER A 445 22.73 -7.78 7.67
CA SER A 445 23.79 -8.24 8.58
C SER A 445 24.35 -9.60 8.17
N ASP A 446 23.47 -10.50 7.74
CA ASP A 446 23.65 -11.89 7.29
C ASP A 446 23.71 -11.98 5.76
N CYS A 447 24.29 -10.95 5.12
CA CYS A 447 24.41 -10.90 3.67
C CYS A 447 25.29 -12.03 3.12
N ILE A 448 24.83 -12.72 2.07
CA ILE A 448 25.56 -13.79 1.37
C ILE A 448 26.97 -13.40 0.94
N SER A 449 27.21 -12.13 0.60
CA SER A 449 28.54 -11.65 0.19
C SER A 449 29.45 -11.24 1.36
N LYS A 450 28.97 -11.31 2.61
CA LYS A 450 29.80 -11.16 3.81
C LYS A 450 30.38 -12.50 4.30
N GLU A 451 29.82 -13.61 3.84
CA GLU A 451 30.30 -14.97 4.14
C GLU A 451 31.33 -15.49 3.11
N ALA A 452 31.88 -14.62 2.25
CA ALA A 452 32.83 -14.97 1.20
C ALA A 452 34.24 -14.43 1.46
#